data_AF-A0ABF7R0G4-F1
#
_entry.id   AF-A0ABF7R0G4-F1
#
_cell.length_a   1.000
_cell.length_b   1.000
_cell.length_c   1.000
_cell.angle_alpha   90.00
_cell.angle_beta   90.00
_cell.angle_gamma   90.00
#
_symmetry.space_group_name_H-M   'P 1'
#
loop_
_entity.id
_entity.type
_entity.pdbx_description
1 polymer ?
#
loop_
_entity_poly.entity_id
_entity_poly.type
_entity_poly.pdbx_seq_one_letter_code
_entity_poly.pdbx_strand_id
1 'polypeptide(L)'
;MLMVFVMMKTYYSKSKRYTTIASSIDLIAMAKDGKFAAKNGEDKSAHAVNGVAASAVGKTLSTLIIAIRNTVDIGLKTISDALVTVTQEDKSADSTTPTDVTASGQ
;
A
#
# COMPACT_ATOMS: atom_id res chain seq x y z
N MET A 1 15.00 29.21 -19.34
CA MET A 1 15.08 27.73 -19.29
C MET A 1 15.95 27.23 -18.13
N LEU A 2 17.21 27.69 -17.98
CA LEU A 2 18.10 27.27 -16.89
C LEU A 2 17.54 27.54 -15.46
N MET A 3 16.88 28.69 -15.26
CA MET A 3 16.32 29.08 -13.97
C MET A 3 15.20 28.13 -13.48
N VAL A 4 14.37 27.60 -14.39
CA VAL A 4 13.32 26.62 -14.08
C VAL A 4 13.94 25.28 -13.67
N PHE A 5 15.01 24.86 -14.35
CA PHE A 5 15.74 23.64 -14.00
C PHE A 5 16.41 23.73 -12.63
N VAL A 6 17.04 24.87 -12.32
CA VAL A 6 17.64 25.14 -11.00
C VAL A 6 16.56 25.09 -9.91
N MET A 7 15.43 25.78 -10.12
CA MET A 7 14.32 25.81 -9.17
C MET A 7 13.74 24.41 -8.90
N MET A 8 13.53 23.61 -9.96
CA MET A 8 13.05 22.22 -9.86
C MET A 8 14.00 21.35 -9.02
N LYS A 9 15.31 21.48 -9.26
CA LYS A 9 16.34 20.72 -8.54
C LYS A 9 16.38 21.09 -7.05
N THR A 10 16.26 22.38 -6.73
CA THR A 10 16.19 22.88 -5.35
C THR A 10 14.92 22.39 -4.65
N TYR A 11 13.78 22.39 -5.35
CA TYR A 11 12.51 21.92 -4.80
C TYR A 11 12.54 20.43 -4.44
N TYR A 12 13.04 19.60 -5.37
CA TYR A 12 13.17 18.16 -5.15
C TYR A 12 14.12 17.84 -3.98
N SER A 13 15.24 18.58 -3.88
CA SER A 13 16.18 18.43 -2.76
C SER A 13 15.54 18.78 -1.41
N LYS A 14 14.78 19.87 -1.34
CA LYS A 14 14.05 20.26 -0.12
C LYS A 14 13.02 19.19 0.29
N SER A 15 12.19 18.75 -0.65
CA SER A 15 11.18 17.71 -0.42
C SER A 15 11.78 16.45 0.21
N LYS A 16 12.86 15.92 -0.39
CA LYS A 16 13.54 14.72 0.11
C LYS A 16 14.04 14.87 1.56
N ARG A 17 14.45 16.08 1.97
CA ARG A 17 14.90 16.35 3.34
C ARG A 17 13.73 16.34 4.32
N TYR A 18 12.60 16.97 3.97
CA TYR A 18 11.41 16.96 4.80
C TYR A 18 10.81 15.55 4.99
N THR A 19 10.85 14.71 3.94
CA THR A 19 10.39 13.31 4.05
C THR A 19 11.27 12.49 4.99
N THR A 20 12.59 12.65 4.91
CA THR A 20 13.53 11.96 5.81
C THR A 20 13.31 12.36 7.27
N ILE A 21 13.09 13.66 7.53
CA ILE A 21 12.78 14.15 8.88
C ILE A 21 11.46 13.55 9.38
N ALA A 22 10.41 13.57 8.56
CA ALA A 22 9.13 12.97 8.92
C ALA A 22 9.27 11.47 9.24
N SER A 23 9.98 10.70 8.42
CA SER A 23 10.24 9.28 8.68
C SER A 23 11.01 9.05 9.98
N SER A 24 12.00 9.90 10.30
CA SER A 24 12.73 9.76 11.57
C SER A 24 11.85 10.06 12.80
N ILE A 25 10.98 11.07 12.72
CA ILE A 25 10.01 11.39 13.78
C ILE A 25 9.07 10.21 13.98
N ASP A 26 8.59 9.66 12.87
CA ASP A 26 7.65 8.56 12.86
C ASP A 26 8.24 7.29 13.51
N LEU A 27 9.46 6.94 13.12
CA LEU A 27 10.17 5.80 13.67
C LEU A 27 10.46 5.98 15.17
N ILE A 28 10.87 7.18 15.59
CA ILE A 28 11.08 7.49 17.00
C ILE A 28 9.76 7.42 17.76
N ALA A 29 8.66 7.93 17.22
CA ALA A 29 7.35 7.94 17.88
C ALA A 29 6.76 6.53 18.06
N MET A 30 7.06 5.60 17.15
CA MET A 30 6.58 4.21 17.22
C MET A 30 7.52 3.28 18.01
N ALA A 31 8.77 3.69 18.28
CA ALA A 31 9.71 2.89 19.04
C ALA A 31 9.27 2.74 20.50
N LYS A 32 9.49 1.55 21.09
CA LYS A 32 9.09 1.22 22.47
C LYS A 32 9.55 2.25 23.51
N ASP A 33 10.81 2.67 23.41
CA ASP A 33 11.43 3.68 24.28
C ASP A 33 11.61 5.03 23.56
N GLY A 34 10.78 5.27 22.54
CA GLY A 34 10.76 6.47 21.74
C GLY A 34 10.41 7.72 22.54
N LYS A 35 11.36 8.64 22.68
CA LYS A 35 11.14 9.91 23.39
C LYS A 35 11.83 11.06 22.66
N PHE A 36 11.11 12.17 22.55
CA PHE A 36 11.67 13.42 22.06
C PHE A 36 12.24 14.23 23.22
N ALA A 37 13.43 14.80 23.03
CA ALA A 37 14.04 15.69 24.01
C ALA A 37 13.24 17.00 24.11
N ALA A 38 12.91 17.41 25.33
CA ALA A 38 12.29 18.70 25.64
C ALA A 38 12.98 19.30 26.87
N LYS A 39 13.04 20.63 26.94
CA LYS A 39 13.66 21.33 28.06
C LYS A 39 12.78 21.19 29.32
N ASN A 40 13.40 20.95 30.47
CA ASN A 40 12.69 20.84 31.74
C ASN A 40 11.93 22.14 32.04
N GLY A 41 10.64 22.03 32.38
CA GLY A 41 9.76 23.16 32.72
C GLY A 41 9.09 23.84 31.52
N GLU A 42 9.14 23.25 30.32
CA GLU A 42 8.54 23.81 29.10
C GLU A 42 7.46 22.89 28.52
N ASP A 43 6.30 22.84 29.18
CA ASP A 43 5.18 21.94 28.83
C ASP A 43 4.61 22.19 27.43
N LYS A 44 4.73 23.43 26.91
CA LYS A 44 4.28 23.81 25.55
C LYS A 44 5.05 23.04 24.47
N SER A 45 6.34 22.78 24.68
CA SER A 45 7.18 22.01 23.76
C SER A 45 6.75 20.54 23.71
N ALA A 46 6.36 19.96 24.85
CA ALA A 46 5.88 18.58 24.91
C ALA A 46 4.59 18.37 24.11
N HIS A 47 3.63 19.30 24.19
CA HIS A 47 2.39 19.23 23.42
C HIS A 47 2.60 19.37 21.92
N ALA A 48 3.45 20.31 21.49
CA ALA A 48 3.74 20.51 20.07
C ALA A 48 4.39 19.28 19.43
N VAL A 49 5.34 18.67 20.15
CA VAL A 49 6.05 17.48 19.66
C VAL A 49 5.13 16.26 19.62
N ASN A 50 4.24 16.09 20.60
CA ASN A 50 3.27 15.00 20.59
C ASN A 50 2.28 15.15 19.41
N GLY A 51 1.82 16.37 19.12
CA GLY A 51 0.96 16.63 17.96
C GLY A 51 1.63 16.27 16.63
N VAL A 52 2.91 16.63 16.47
CA VAL A 52 3.69 16.29 15.26
C VAL A 52 3.93 14.78 15.17
N ALA A 53 4.29 14.13 16.28
CA ALA A 53 4.51 12.69 16.35
C ALA A 53 3.23 11.91 15.99
N ALA A 54 2.10 12.22 16.62
CA ALA A 54 0.82 11.59 16.33
C ALA A 54 0.39 11.80 14.87
N SER A 55 0.61 13.01 14.32
CA SER A 55 0.30 13.28 12.92
C SER A 55 1.21 12.52 11.94
N ALA A 56 2.49 12.34 12.26
CA ALA A 56 3.41 11.55 11.44
C ALA A 56 2.95 10.09 11.39
N VAL A 57 2.67 9.51 12.57
CA VAL A 57 2.22 8.11 12.71
C VAL A 57 0.92 7.87 11.99
N GLY A 58 -0.05 8.78 12.14
CA GLY A 58 -1.32 8.70 11.43
C GLY A 58 -1.15 8.72 9.90
N LYS A 59 -0.26 9.55 9.36
CA LYS A 59 -0.01 9.66 7.91
C LYS A 59 0.69 8.43 7.35
N THR A 60 1.72 7.92 8.03
CA THR A 60 2.41 6.70 7.60
C THR A 60 1.50 5.49 7.65
N LEU A 61 0.75 5.32 8.75
CA LEU A 61 -0.19 4.21 8.88
C LEU A 61 -1.30 4.29 7.82
N SER A 62 -1.85 5.48 7.57
CA SER A 62 -2.85 5.66 6.51
C SER A 62 -2.30 5.29 5.13
N THR A 63 -1.06 5.67 4.83
CA THR A 63 -0.40 5.33 3.55
C THR A 63 -0.18 3.82 3.43
N LEU A 64 0.31 3.19 4.50
CA LEU A 64 0.52 1.74 4.55
C LEU A 64 -0.79 0.96 4.34
N ILE A 65 -1.87 1.39 5.00
CA ILE A 65 -3.20 0.77 4.85
C ILE A 65 -3.67 0.86 3.40
N ILE A 66 -3.54 2.03 2.75
CA ILE A 66 -3.93 2.20 1.35
C ILE A 66 -3.08 1.30 0.44
N ALA A 67 -1.77 1.23 0.66
CA ALA A 67 -0.87 0.38 -0.11
C ALA A 67 -1.25 -1.11 -0.01
N ILE A 68 -1.56 -1.58 1.20
CA ILE A 68 -2.01 -2.95 1.44
C ILE A 68 -3.34 -3.20 0.73
N ARG A 69 -4.32 -2.30 0.87
CA ARG A 69 -5.63 -2.43 0.21
C ARG A 69 -5.50 -2.50 -1.30
N ASN A 70 -4.69 -1.63 -1.91
CA ASN A 70 -4.46 -1.66 -3.35
C ASN A 70 -3.81 -2.97 -3.79
N THR A 71 -2.86 -3.50 -3.01
CA THR A 71 -2.21 -4.79 -3.32
C THR A 71 -3.20 -5.95 -3.23
N VAL A 72 -4.03 -5.96 -2.19
CA VAL A 72 -5.08 -6.97 -1.99
C VAL A 72 -6.13 -6.88 -3.10
N ASP A 73 -6.58 -5.68 -3.46
CA ASP A 73 -7.56 -5.45 -4.54
C ASP A 73 -7.05 -5.95 -5.89
N ILE A 74 -5.80 -5.63 -6.24
CA ILE A 74 -5.14 -6.14 -7.45
C ILE A 74 -5.08 -7.68 -7.41
N GLY A 75 -4.67 -8.27 -6.29
CA GLY A 75 -4.61 -9.72 -6.13
C GLY A 75 -5.97 -10.40 -6.28
N LEU A 76 -7.02 -9.85 -5.67
CA LEU A 76 -8.39 -10.34 -5.79
C LEU A 76 -8.91 -10.23 -7.23
N LYS A 77 -8.61 -9.13 -7.92
CA LYS A 77 -8.96 -8.96 -9.34
C LYS A 77 -8.31 -10.04 -10.21
N THR A 78 -7.03 -10.32 -10.02
CA THR A 78 -6.33 -11.38 -10.76
C THR A 78 -6.97 -12.75 -10.51
N ILE A 79 -7.34 -13.06 -9.27
CA ILE A 79 -8.04 -14.31 -8.94
C ILE A 79 -9.40 -14.37 -9.63
N SER A 80 -10.17 -13.29 -9.60
CA SER A 80 -11.47 -13.21 -10.27
C SER A 80 -11.36 -13.46 -11.78
N ASP A 81 -10.38 -12.82 -12.43
CA ASP A 81 -10.15 -12.98 -13.87
C ASP A 81 -9.76 -14.44 -14.20
N ALA A 82 -8.93 -15.08 -13.37
CA ALA A 82 -8.56 -16.49 -13.52
C ALA A 82 -9.75 -17.45 -13.31
N LEU A 83 -10.63 -17.20 -12.33
CA LEU A 83 -11.82 -18.03 -12.10
C LEU A 83 -12.81 -17.96 -13.26
N VAL A 84 -12.95 -16.81 -13.92
CA VAL A 84 -13.75 -16.68 -15.15
C VAL A 84 -13.17 -17.56 -16.26
N THR A 85 -11.85 -17.64 -16.40
CA THR A 85 -11.22 -18.52 -17.40
C THR A 85 -11.39 -20.01 -17.12
N VAL A 86 -11.30 -20.45 -15.86
CA VAL A 86 -11.51 -21.85 -15.47
C VAL A 86 -12.97 -22.29 -15.67
N THR A 87 -13.92 -21.41 -15.37
CA THR A 87 -15.36 -21.69 -15.60
C THR A 87 -15.69 -21.93 -17.08
N GLN A 88 -14.88 -21.36 -18.00
CA GLN A 88 -15.04 -21.56 -19.45
C GLN A 88 -14.47 -22.91 -19.92
N GLU A 89 -13.45 -23.43 -19.24
CA GLU A 89 -12.83 -24.73 -19.57
C GLU A 89 -13.72 -25.90 -19.13
N ASP A 90 -14.37 -25.80 -17.95
CA ASP A 90 -15.35 -26.79 -17.49
C ASP A 90 -16.60 -26.87 -18.40
N LYS A 91 -16.97 -25.78 -19.10
CA LYS A 91 -18.02 -25.82 -20.13
C LYS A 91 -17.57 -26.47 -21.44
N SER A 92 -16.26 -26.55 -21.71
CA SER A 92 -15.73 -27.14 -22.95
C SER A 92 -15.58 -28.66 -22.87
N ALA A 93 -15.55 -29.25 -21.67
CA ALA A 93 -15.43 -30.70 -21.49
C ALA A 93 -16.78 -31.44 -21.47
N ASP A 94 -17.91 -30.74 -21.33
CA ASP A 94 -19.26 -31.36 -21.29
C ASP A 94 -19.95 -31.48 -22.67
N SER A 95 -19.29 -31.05 -23.76
CA SER A 95 -19.83 -31.15 -25.13
C SER A 95 -19.23 -32.28 -25.99
N THR A 96 -18.76 -33.37 -25.37
CA THR A 96 -18.61 -34.65 -26.07
C THR A 96 -19.36 -35.74 -25.32
N THR A 97 -20.68 -35.72 -25.43
CA THR A 97 -21.53 -36.86 -25.10
C THR A 97 -21.13 -38.04 -26.00
N PRO A 98 -20.75 -39.20 -25.45
CA PRO A 98 -20.68 -40.43 -26.23
C PRO A 98 -22.12 -40.92 -26.42
N THR A 99 -22.76 -40.57 -27.55
CA THR A 99 -23.96 -41.29 -27.99
C THR A 99 -23.55 -42.68 -28.46
N ASP A 100 -23.61 -43.60 -27.49
CA ASP A 100 -24.25 -44.90 -27.59
C ASP A 100 -23.66 -45.90 -28.61
N VAL A 101 -22.77 -46.75 -28.08
CA VAL A 101 -22.64 -48.13 -28.57
C VAL A 101 -23.79 -48.91 -27.95
N THR A 102 -24.84 -49.17 -28.73
CA THR A 102 -25.75 -50.30 -28.48
C THR A 102 -25.68 -51.27 -29.65
N ALA A 103 -25.44 -52.53 -29.27
CA ALA A 103 -25.08 -53.67 -30.10
C ALA A 103 -26.27 -54.32 -30.85
N SER A 104 -25.95 -54.95 -31.98
CA SER A 104 -26.40 -56.28 -32.45
C SER A 104 -27.88 -56.67 -32.35
N GLY A 105 -28.50 -57.00 -33.50
CA GLY A 105 -29.51 -58.07 -33.56
C GLY A 105 -30.55 -57.98 -34.68
N GLN A 106 -30.39 -58.88 -35.66
CA GLN A 106 -31.29 -59.26 -36.78
C GLN A 106 -31.35 -58.39 -38.04
#